data_AF-A0A8H7VQ11-F1
#
_entry.id   AF-A0A8H7VQ11-F1
#
_cell.length_a   1.000
_cell.length_b   1.000
_cell.length_c   1.000
_cell.angle_alpha   90.00
_cell.angle_beta   90.00
_cell.angle_gamma   90.00
#
_symmetry.space_group_name_H-M   'P 1'
#
loop_
_entity.id
_entity.type
_entity.pdbx_description
1 polymer ?
#
loop_
_entity_poly.entity_id
_entity_poly.type
_entity_poly.pdbx_seq_one_letter_code
_entity_poly.pdbx_strand_id
1 'polypeptide(L)'
;MTNIVIQQELVSLLVVAKKAFSQGRDMCNQANIYQQSSQKYIETIERIHPKLLFVDNHINLQLKDLDNMRDYLDAGAESCKKRIKDRETRLQSLTIELTNIFNLLKECTIDKDILKVNEERGGESQNEVTLFDYISDQEIIELQRLADDEIGEIEASKKTKITQLGPEECEKLDITILKTDDDSLQNIIEELRIGLDVVIFTSEEIYDRMQVYLHAKEELAKVLNQLDQIGLSVEAIYDKLLYFESEIKERENNLDEFFEQLKSLVEWYRCYASSYNYLLLEIDRRKNAQEKQDQLRNELLKSFEAAYNDELQERRSWSAQHGQYLPEVLCPFIKDAPSILTVAIESDVVTRLPNLSRSSVEK
;
A
#
# COMPACT_ATOMS: atom_id res chain seq x y z
N MET A 1 55.58 100.95 -34.55
CA MET A 1 54.33 100.23 -34.86
C MET A 1 54.43 98.75 -34.51
N THR A 2 55.38 97.99 -35.06
CA THR A 2 55.62 96.55 -34.78
C THR A 2 55.45 96.11 -33.32
N ASN A 3 56.05 96.82 -32.35
CA ASN A 3 55.93 96.48 -30.93
C ASN A 3 54.46 96.46 -30.42
N ILE A 4 53.60 97.36 -30.90
CA ILE A 4 52.17 97.40 -30.53
C ILE A 4 51.41 96.20 -31.09
N VAL A 5 51.72 95.79 -32.33
CA VAL A 5 51.09 94.62 -32.96
C VAL A 5 51.44 93.35 -32.18
N ILE A 6 52.72 93.16 -31.84
CA ILE A 6 53.20 92.02 -31.04
C ILE A 6 52.54 92.00 -29.66
N GLN A 7 52.35 93.17 -29.02
CA GLN A 7 51.63 93.26 -27.74
C GLN A 7 50.15 92.89 -27.87
N GLN A 8 49.47 93.29 -28.94
CA GLN A 8 48.06 92.92 -29.18
C GLN A 8 47.90 91.42 -29.48
N GLU A 9 48.79 90.86 -30.29
CA GLU A 9 48.85 89.43 -30.63
C GLU A 9 49.11 88.57 -29.38
N LEU A 10 50.09 88.94 -28.56
CA LEU A 10 50.41 88.24 -27.31
C LEU A 10 49.28 88.35 -26.26
N VAL A 11 48.58 89.49 -26.18
CA VAL A 11 47.38 89.62 -25.34
C VAL A 11 46.23 88.75 -25.88
N SER A 12 46.05 88.65 -27.20
CA SER A 12 45.05 87.78 -27.83
C SER A 12 45.32 86.31 -27.50
N LEU A 13 46.55 85.83 -27.72
CA LEU A 13 46.98 84.48 -27.39
C LEU A 13 46.81 84.18 -25.89
N LEU A 14 47.14 85.13 -25.01
CA LEU A 14 46.96 84.99 -23.56
C LEU A 14 45.47 84.89 -23.16
N VAL A 15 44.57 85.61 -23.84
CA VAL A 15 43.12 85.50 -23.64
C VAL A 15 42.59 84.16 -24.13
N VAL A 16 43.02 83.67 -25.30
CA VAL A 16 42.66 82.34 -25.83
C VAL A 16 43.15 81.24 -24.89
N ALA A 17 44.42 81.27 -24.48
CA ALA A 17 45.00 80.30 -23.56
C ALA A 17 44.31 80.32 -22.18
N LYS A 18 43.98 81.50 -21.65
CA LYS A 18 43.22 81.62 -20.38
C LYS A 18 41.80 81.05 -20.49
N LYS A 19 41.12 81.26 -21.64
CA LYS A 19 39.79 80.68 -21.90
C LYS A 19 39.89 79.15 -21.99
N ALA A 20 40.80 78.63 -22.81
CA ALA A 20 41.08 77.21 -22.96
C ALA A 20 41.39 76.53 -21.61
N PHE A 21 42.25 77.15 -20.80
CA PHE A 21 42.60 76.64 -19.47
C PHE A 21 41.39 76.61 -18.50
N SER A 22 40.51 77.61 -18.52
CA SER A 22 39.28 77.55 -17.72
C SER A 22 38.37 76.42 -18.21
N GLN A 23 38.12 76.34 -19.52
CA GLN A 23 37.27 75.28 -20.11
C GLN A 23 37.80 73.89 -19.75
N GLY A 24 39.09 73.62 -19.99
CA GLY A 24 39.72 72.34 -19.65
C GLY A 24 39.66 72.03 -18.15
N ARG A 25 39.93 73.01 -17.27
CA ARG A 25 39.78 72.82 -15.81
C ARG A 25 38.34 72.46 -15.43
N ASP A 26 37.37 73.17 -15.99
CA ASP A 26 35.96 73.01 -15.64
C ASP A 26 35.42 71.65 -16.18
N MET A 27 35.92 71.19 -17.32
CA MET A 27 35.71 69.83 -17.87
C MET A 27 36.38 68.75 -17.02
N CYS A 28 37.62 68.95 -16.55
CA CYS A 28 38.30 68.02 -15.63
C CYS A 28 37.56 67.91 -14.28
N ASN A 29 37.02 69.01 -13.77
CA ASN A 29 36.16 68.99 -12.58
C ASN A 29 34.90 68.14 -12.81
N GLN A 30 34.25 68.28 -13.97
CA GLN A 30 33.08 67.47 -14.35
C GLN A 30 33.46 65.99 -14.48
N ALA A 31 34.52 65.64 -15.22
CA ALA A 31 35.00 64.27 -15.37
C ALA A 31 35.29 63.60 -14.02
N ASN A 32 35.93 64.31 -13.09
CA ASN A 32 36.17 63.82 -11.73
C ASN A 32 34.86 63.56 -10.94
N ILE A 33 33.79 64.35 -11.15
CA ILE A 33 32.48 64.10 -10.51
C ILE A 33 31.85 62.80 -11.04
N TYR A 34 31.91 62.56 -12.36
CA TYR A 34 31.44 61.30 -12.96
C TYR A 34 32.31 60.10 -12.52
N GLN A 35 33.63 60.26 -12.45
CA GLN A 35 34.55 59.23 -11.94
C GLN A 35 34.26 58.87 -10.47
N GLN A 36 34.07 59.86 -9.58
CA GLN A 36 33.71 59.64 -8.17
C GLN A 36 32.30 59.05 -7.98
N SER A 37 31.43 59.16 -8.99
CA SER A 37 30.10 58.55 -8.99
C SER A 37 30.18 57.11 -9.49
N SER A 38 30.87 56.88 -10.61
CA SER A 38 31.23 55.56 -11.15
C SER A 38 31.88 54.66 -10.12
N GLN A 39 32.83 55.18 -9.32
CA GLN A 39 33.48 54.40 -8.26
C GLN A 39 32.48 53.86 -7.24
N LYS A 40 31.51 54.68 -6.78
CA LYS A 40 30.48 54.25 -5.81
C LYS A 40 29.50 53.22 -6.40
N TYR A 41 29.28 53.28 -7.71
CA TYR A 41 28.49 52.30 -8.44
C TYR A 41 29.25 50.96 -8.56
N ILE A 42 30.54 51.00 -8.89
CA ILE A 42 31.43 49.82 -8.89
C ILE A 42 31.49 49.18 -7.50
N GLU A 43 31.80 49.95 -6.45
CA GLU A 43 31.80 49.49 -5.05
C GLU A 43 30.45 48.87 -4.62
N THR A 44 29.36 49.28 -5.25
CA THR A 44 28.02 48.72 -5.03
C THR A 44 27.81 47.41 -5.80
N ILE A 45 28.27 47.32 -7.04
CA ILE A 45 28.25 46.08 -7.84
C ILE A 45 29.14 45.01 -7.18
N GLU A 46 30.39 45.32 -6.85
CA GLU A 46 31.35 44.40 -6.21
C GLU A 46 30.84 43.83 -4.87
N ARG A 47 30.04 44.62 -4.14
CA ARG A 47 29.40 44.24 -2.87
C ARG A 47 28.14 43.39 -3.04
N ILE A 48 27.50 43.42 -4.21
CA ILE A 48 26.24 42.71 -4.52
C ILE A 48 26.51 41.43 -5.32
N HIS A 49 27.31 41.51 -6.39
CA HIS A 49 27.62 40.41 -7.31
C HIS A 49 27.96 39.07 -6.62
N PRO A 50 28.93 38.97 -5.68
CA PRO A 50 29.25 37.70 -5.02
C PRO A 50 28.11 37.18 -4.13
N LYS A 51 27.19 38.03 -3.68
CA LYS A 51 25.99 37.62 -2.93
C LYS A 51 24.92 37.05 -3.85
N LEU A 52 24.77 37.61 -5.05
CA LEU A 52 23.89 37.03 -6.07
C LEU A 52 24.40 35.65 -6.48
N LEU A 53 25.69 35.52 -6.81
CA LEU A 53 26.30 34.22 -7.14
C LEU A 53 26.14 33.20 -6.00
N PHE A 54 26.37 33.60 -4.75
CA PHE A 54 26.19 32.70 -3.60
C PHE A 54 24.74 32.21 -3.48
N VAL A 55 23.77 33.12 -3.56
CA VAL A 55 22.34 32.77 -3.43
C VAL A 55 21.85 31.96 -4.62
N ASP A 56 22.23 32.30 -5.84
CA ASP A 56 21.90 31.52 -7.05
C ASP A 56 22.42 30.07 -6.97
N ASN A 57 23.68 29.87 -6.57
CA ASN A 57 24.22 28.53 -6.36
C ASN A 57 23.43 27.76 -5.28
N HIS A 58 23.02 28.42 -4.18
CA HIS A 58 22.22 27.80 -3.14
C HIS A 58 20.79 27.47 -3.58
N ILE A 59 20.15 28.30 -4.41
CA ILE A 59 18.84 28.03 -4.99
C ILE A 59 18.93 26.82 -5.93
N ASN A 60 19.94 26.76 -6.80
CA ASN A 60 20.16 25.62 -7.69
C ASN A 60 20.42 24.30 -6.93
N LEU A 61 21.05 24.35 -5.75
CA LEU A 61 21.16 23.19 -4.85
C LEU A 61 19.81 22.81 -4.23
N GLN A 62 19.06 23.78 -3.69
CA GLN A 62 17.73 23.52 -3.10
C GLN A 62 16.72 22.95 -4.11
N LEU A 63 16.72 23.45 -5.35
CA LEU A 63 15.88 22.92 -6.43
C LEU A 63 16.24 21.47 -6.76
N LYS A 64 17.54 21.14 -6.81
CA LYS A 64 18.01 19.77 -7.01
C LYS A 64 17.60 18.84 -5.85
N ASP A 65 17.62 19.33 -4.61
CA ASP A 65 17.17 18.54 -3.46
C ASP A 65 15.65 18.32 -3.48
N LEU A 66 14.86 19.28 -3.97
CA LEU A 66 13.43 19.10 -4.23
C LEU A 66 13.15 18.11 -5.38
N ASP A 67 13.98 18.10 -6.44
CA ASP A 67 13.94 17.06 -7.48
C ASP A 67 14.23 15.66 -6.89
N ASN A 68 15.29 15.53 -6.07
CA ASN A 68 15.62 14.28 -5.37
C ASN A 68 14.46 13.81 -4.47
N MET A 69 13.79 14.73 -3.78
CA MET A 69 12.61 14.43 -2.95
C MET A 69 11.44 13.95 -3.81
N ARG A 70 11.11 14.60 -4.94
CA ARG A 70 10.06 14.12 -5.86
C ARG A 70 10.36 12.69 -6.32
N ASP A 71 11.57 12.43 -6.77
CA ASP A 71 11.93 11.12 -7.33
C ASP A 71 11.86 10.01 -6.26
N TYR A 72 12.15 10.33 -4.99
CA TYR A 72 11.89 9.45 -3.85
C TYR A 72 10.39 9.23 -3.58
N LEU A 73 9.57 10.30 -3.64
CA LEU A 73 8.11 10.21 -3.48
C LEU A 73 7.48 9.33 -4.56
N ASP A 74 7.86 9.50 -5.83
CA ASP A 74 7.36 8.68 -6.94
C ASP A 74 7.78 7.21 -6.81
N ALA A 75 9.01 6.94 -6.38
CA ALA A 75 9.48 5.58 -6.09
C ALA A 75 8.69 4.91 -4.94
N GLY A 76 8.44 5.66 -3.84
CA GLY A 76 7.59 5.20 -2.74
C GLY A 76 6.14 4.96 -3.19
N ALA A 77 5.60 5.83 -4.04
CA ALA A 77 4.23 5.74 -4.53
C ALA A 77 3.99 4.57 -5.50
N GLU A 78 4.99 4.13 -6.26
CA GLU A 78 4.90 2.89 -7.07
C GLU A 78 5.23 1.63 -6.23
N SER A 79 6.07 1.74 -5.20
CA SER A 79 6.28 0.66 -4.21
C SER A 79 4.99 0.32 -3.44
N CYS A 80 4.26 1.33 -2.97
CA CYS A 80 2.95 1.16 -2.34
C CYS A 80 1.94 0.51 -3.29
N LYS A 81 1.80 1.03 -4.52
CA LYS A 81 0.94 0.46 -5.56
C LYS A 81 1.26 -1.00 -5.88
N LYS A 82 2.54 -1.40 -5.85
CA LYS A 82 2.91 -2.81 -5.99
C LYS A 82 2.40 -3.64 -4.80
N ARG A 83 2.61 -3.19 -3.56
CA ARG A 83 2.08 -3.87 -2.35
C ARG A 83 0.58 -4.08 -2.44
N ILE A 84 -0.20 -3.05 -2.77
CA ILE A 84 -1.67 -3.15 -2.94
C ILE A 84 -2.03 -4.27 -3.92
N LYS A 85 -1.39 -4.32 -5.09
CA LYS A 85 -1.64 -5.37 -6.09
C LYS A 85 -1.21 -6.77 -5.63
N ASP A 86 -0.09 -6.88 -4.93
CA ASP A 86 0.37 -8.14 -4.35
C ASP A 86 -0.63 -8.64 -3.26
N ARG A 87 -1.26 -7.72 -2.50
CA ARG A 87 -2.35 -7.99 -1.53
C ARG A 87 -3.66 -8.39 -2.21
N GLU A 88 -4.11 -7.64 -3.21
CA GLU A 88 -5.28 -7.92 -4.05
C GLU A 88 -5.21 -9.35 -4.64
N THR A 89 -4.04 -9.72 -5.19
CA THR A 89 -3.79 -11.05 -5.75
C THR A 89 -3.90 -12.17 -4.70
N ARG A 90 -3.47 -11.91 -3.45
CA ARG A 90 -3.62 -12.87 -2.33
C ARG A 90 -5.08 -13.00 -1.88
N LEU A 91 -5.84 -11.91 -1.83
CA LEU A 91 -7.28 -11.92 -1.54
C LEU A 91 -8.04 -12.74 -2.59
N GLN A 92 -7.77 -12.50 -3.88
CA GLN A 92 -8.37 -13.25 -4.99
C GLN A 92 -8.08 -14.75 -4.90
N SER A 93 -6.85 -15.15 -4.56
CA SER A 93 -6.49 -16.56 -4.37
C SER A 93 -7.29 -17.21 -3.22
N LEU A 94 -7.34 -16.55 -2.05
CA LEU A 94 -8.08 -17.07 -0.89
C LEU A 94 -9.58 -17.16 -1.15
N THR A 95 -10.17 -16.16 -1.82
CA THR A 95 -11.58 -16.17 -2.24
C THR A 95 -11.88 -17.30 -3.23
N ILE A 96 -10.98 -17.60 -4.16
CA ILE A 96 -11.13 -18.76 -5.07
C ILE A 96 -11.04 -20.08 -4.29
N GLU A 97 -10.07 -20.24 -3.39
CA GLU A 97 -9.94 -21.44 -2.55
C GLU A 97 -11.20 -21.66 -1.69
N LEU A 98 -11.69 -20.63 -1.02
CA LEU A 98 -12.88 -20.69 -0.16
C LEU A 98 -14.15 -21.01 -0.97
N THR A 99 -14.29 -20.42 -2.16
CA THR A 99 -15.38 -20.75 -3.11
C THR A 99 -15.33 -22.21 -3.54
N ASN A 100 -14.14 -22.76 -3.81
CA ASN A 100 -13.98 -24.17 -4.16
C ASN A 100 -14.37 -25.10 -3.00
N ILE A 101 -14.04 -24.75 -1.75
CA ILE A 101 -14.45 -25.53 -0.58
C ILE A 101 -15.97 -25.41 -0.33
N PHE A 102 -16.61 -24.27 -0.57
CA PHE A 102 -18.07 -24.15 -0.51
C PHE A 102 -18.78 -24.98 -1.58
N ASN A 103 -18.24 -25.05 -2.80
CA ASN A 103 -18.78 -25.91 -3.85
C ASN A 103 -18.65 -27.39 -3.46
N LEU A 104 -17.50 -27.80 -2.91
CA LEU A 104 -17.31 -29.15 -2.36
C LEU A 104 -18.34 -29.46 -1.26
N LEU A 105 -18.56 -28.54 -0.31
CA LEU A 105 -19.54 -28.73 0.78
C LEU A 105 -20.99 -28.81 0.29
N LYS A 106 -21.33 -28.16 -0.83
CA LYS A 106 -22.63 -28.24 -1.51
C LYS A 106 -22.79 -29.54 -2.31
N GLU A 107 -21.71 -30.09 -2.84
CA GLU A 107 -21.69 -31.42 -3.49
C GLU A 107 -21.73 -32.57 -2.45
N CYS A 108 -21.26 -32.32 -1.23
CA CYS A 108 -21.37 -33.22 -0.08
C CYS A 108 -22.80 -33.27 0.49
N THR A 109 -23.69 -34.01 -0.19
CA THR A 109 -25.02 -34.37 0.34
C THR A 109 -24.94 -35.35 1.52
N ILE A 110 -25.80 -35.16 2.51
CA ILE A 110 -25.89 -35.99 3.72
C ILE A 110 -26.69 -37.27 3.43
N ASP A 111 -26.24 -38.41 3.96
CA ASP A 111 -26.93 -39.69 3.77
C ASP A 111 -28.36 -39.65 4.33
N LYS A 112 -29.33 -40.06 3.50
CA LYS A 112 -30.76 -39.90 3.76
C LYS A 112 -31.27 -40.73 4.95
N ASP A 113 -30.56 -41.74 5.41
CA ASP A 113 -30.91 -42.45 6.64
C ASP A 113 -30.42 -41.73 7.91
N ILE A 114 -29.38 -40.89 7.83
CA ILE A 114 -28.99 -39.99 8.93
C ILE A 114 -30.08 -38.93 9.14
N LEU A 115 -30.56 -38.32 8.05
CA LEU A 115 -31.64 -37.33 8.10
C LEU A 115 -32.90 -37.90 8.78
N LYS A 116 -33.36 -39.09 8.37
CA LYS A 116 -34.50 -39.79 9.02
C LYS A 116 -34.29 -40.03 10.51
N VAL A 117 -33.09 -40.43 10.94
CA VAL A 117 -32.80 -40.66 12.38
C VAL A 117 -32.76 -39.35 13.18
N ASN A 118 -32.56 -38.20 12.53
CA ASN A 118 -32.71 -36.88 13.15
C ASN A 118 -34.17 -36.42 13.16
N GLU A 119 -34.95 -36.67 12.10
CA GLU A 119 -36.42 -36.45 12.08
C GLU A 119 -37.13 -37.28 13.16
N GLU A 120 -36.76 -38.56 13.33
CA GLU A 120 -37.23 -39.46 14.40
C GLU A 120 -36.93 -38.91 15.82
N ARG A 121 -36.06 -37.90 15.95
CA ARG A 121 -35.71 -37.22 17.21
C ARG A 121 -36.28 -35.80 17.33
N GLY A 122 -37.14 -35.37 16.40
CA GLY A 122 -37.76 -34.05 16.40
C GLY A 122 -37.01 -32.97 15.61
N GLY A 123 -36.09 -33.36 14.70
CA GLY A 123 -35.58 -32.46 13.67
C GLY A 123 -36.63 -32.14 12.60
N GLU A 124 -36.45 -31.05 11.86
CA GLU A 124 -37.32 -30.68 10.74
C GLU A 124 -37.08 -31.61 9.52
N SER A 125 -38.16 -32.05 8.86
CA SER A 125 -38.07 -32.90 7.67
C SER A 125 -37.56 -32.10 6.45
N GLN A 126 -36.33 -32.42 6.01
CA GLN A 126 -35.71 -31.80 4.85
C GLN A 126 -35.20 -32.90 3.89
N ASN A 127 -35.75 -32.95 2.67
CA ASN A 127 -35.58 -34.10 1.75
C ASN A 127 -34.16 -34.29 1.21
N GLU A 128 -33.41 -33.20 1.04
CA GLU A 128 -32.01 -33.18 0.63
C GLU A 128 -31.32 -32.02 1.36
N VAL A 129 -30.24 -32.33 2.07
CA VAL A 129 -29.44 -31.37 2.86
C VAL A 129 -27.96 -31.67 2.61
N THR A 130 -27.15 -30.64 2.52
CA THR A 130 -25.70 -30.69 2.25
C THR A 130 -24.90 -30.34 3.52
N LEU A 131 -23.59 -30.55 3.50
CA LEU A 131 -22.72 -30.05 4.58
C LEU A 131 -22.67 -28.52 4.63
N PHE A 132 -23.00 -27.82 3.54
CA PHE A 132 -23.06 -26.36 3.48
C PHE A 132 -24.23 -25.78 4.28
N ASP A 133 -25.38 -26.46 4.34
CA ASP A 133 -26.60 -25.94 5.00
C ASP A 133 -26.50 -25.89 6.54
N TYR A 134 -25.41 -26.43 7.11
CA TYR A 134 -25.08 -26.38 8.54
C TYR A 134 -24.04 -25.29 8.88
N ILE A 135 -23.70 -24.41 7.93
CA ILE A 135 -22.66 -23.40 8.04
C ILE A 135 -23.25 -21.99 7.94
N SER A 136 -22.73 -21.04 8.73
CA SER A 136 -23.02 -19.62 8.55
C SER A 136 -22.08 -19.03 7.49
N ASP A 137 -22.63 -18.56 6.38
CA ASP A 137 -21.88 -17.87 5.32
C ASP A 137 -21.81 -16.35 5.54
N GLN A 138 -22.71 -15.79 6.34
CA GLN A 138 -22.82 -14.35 6.64
C GLN A 138 -21.50 -13.73 7.13
N GLU A 139 -20.85 -14.33 8.14
CA GLU A 139 -19.59 -13.84 8.74
C GLU A 139 -18.45 -13.74 7.69
N ILE A 140 -18.54 -14.56 6.65
CA ILE A 140 -17.52 -14.74 5.63
C ILE A 140 -17.68 -13.73 4.50
N ILE A 141 -18.94 -13.48 4.09
CA ILE A 141 -19.31 -12.42 3.17
C ILE A 141 -18.94 -11.05 3.77
N GLU A 142 -19.11 -10.87 5.07
CA GLU A 142 -18.69 -9.64 5.77
C GLU A 142 -17.17 -9.47 5.79
N LEU A 143 -16.39 -10.53 6.08
CA LEU A 143 -14.92 -10.50 6.01
C LEU A 143 -14.39 -10.17 4.61
N GLN A 144 -14.99 -10.73 3.55
CA GLN A 144 -14.61 -10.42 2.17
C GLN A 144 -14.92 -8.96 1.82
N ARG A 145 -16.12 -8.47 2.18
CA ARG A 145 -16.54 -7.08 1.91
C ARG A 145 -15.63 -6.05 2.59
N LEU A 146 -15.20 -6.32 3.82
CA LEU A 146 -14.26 -5.46 4.56
C LEU A 146 -12.88 -5.38 3.87
N ALA A 147 -12.39 -6.49 3.30
CA ALA A 147 -11.12 -6.50 2.59
C ALA A 147 -11.18 -5.75 1.23
N ASP A 148 -12.32 -5.81 0.52
CA ASP A 148 -12.53 -5.06 -0.72
C ASP A 148 -12.71 -3.55 -0.47
N ASP A 149 -13.49 -3.16 0.55
CA ASP A 149 -13.66 -1.74 0.97
C ASP A 149 -12.30 -1.10 1.29
N GLU A 150 -11.45 -1.81 2.03
CA GLU A 150 -10.11 -1.37 2.48
C GLU A 150 -9.14 -1.12 1.31
N ILE A 151 -9.22 -1.92 0.24
CA ILE A 151 -8.41 -1.73 -0.98
C ILE A 151 -8.87 -0.49 -1.76
N GLY A 152 -10.17 -0.25 -1.83
CA GLY A 152 -10.77 0.82 -2.65
C GLY A 152 -10.38 2.24 -2.23
N GLU A 153 -10.11 2.49 -0.94
CA GLU A 153 -9.70 3.82 -0.45
C GLU A 153 -8.33 4.26 -0.98
N ILE A 154 -7.42 3.32 -1.26
CA ILE A 154 -5.99 3.61 -1.49
C ILE A 154 -5.71 4.08 -2.92
N GLU A 155 -6.61 3.82 -3.88
CA GLU A 155 -6.39 4.17 -5.30
C GLU A 155 -6.65 5.65 -5.65
N ALA A 156 -7.36 6.40 -4.80
CA ALA A 156 -7.99 7.67 -5.18
C ALA A 156 -7.03 8.87 -5.39
N SER A 157 -5.75 8.78 -5.03
CA SER A 157 -4.92 9.96 -4.71
C SER A 157 -3.96 10.50 -5.79
N LYS A 158 -3.94 9.97 -7.03
CA LYS A 158 -2.89 10.28 -8.04
C LYS A 158 -3.34 11.08 -9.29
N LYS A 159 -3.03 12.40 -9.36
CA LYS A 159 -2.50 13.13 -10.56
C LYS A 159 -2.46 14.67 -10.43
N THR A 160 -1.40 15.30 -11.00
CA THR A 160 -1.45 16.38 -12.05
C THR A 160 -0.24 17.32 -12.00
N LYS A 161 0.53 17.49 -13.10
CA LYS A 161 1.13 18.79 -13.53
C LYS A 161 1.69 18.78 -14.98
N ILE A 162 2.23 19.92 -15.43
CA ILE A 162 2.32 20.36 -16.84
C ILE A 162 3.72 20.95 -17.20
N THR A 163 4.05 20.89 -18.49
CA THR A 163 5.24 21.32 -19.28
C THR A 163 5.63 22.82 -19.23
N GLN A 164 6.87 23.15 -19.65
CA GLN A 164 7.27 24.47 -20.21
C GLN A 164 8.50 24.37 -21.18
N LEU A 165 8.93 25.49 -21.79
CA LEU A 165 9.94 25.60 -22.89
C LEU A 165 10.79 26.90 -22.78
N GLY A 166 11.90 27.03 -23.55
CA GLY A 166 12.87 28.16 -23.49
C GLY A 166 13.49 28.63 -24.85
N PRO A 167 14.35 29.68 -24.88
CA PRO A 167 14.35 30.67 -26.00
C PRO A 167 15.71 31.18 -26.61
N GLU A 168 15.57 32.02 -27.67
CA GLU A 168 16.35 33.20 -28.22
C GLU A 168 17.89 33.48 -28.07
N GLU A 169 18.49 34.17 -29.07
CA GLU A 169 19.70 35.08 -28.95
C GLU A 169 20.03 35.92 -30.24
N CYS A 170 20.82 37.04 -30.18
CA CYS A 170 21.33 37.88 -31.33
C CYS A 170 22.40 38.98 -30.98
N GLU A 171 23.28 39.44 -31.93
CA GLU A 171 24.24 40.61 -31.83
C GLU A 171 24.80 41.04 -33.25
N LYS A 172 25.67 42.05 -33.60
CA LYS A 172 26.53 43.15 -33.02
C LYS A 172 26.92 44.22 -34.12
N LEU A 173 27.70 45.31 -33.84
CA LEU A 173 28.25 46.30 -34.82
C LEU A 173 29.53 47.08 -34.33
N ASP A 174 30.22 47.89 -35.17
CA ASP A 174 31.55 48.56 -34.89
C ASP A 174 31.82 49.90 -35.70
N ILE A 175 32.92 50.64 -35.41
CA ILE A 175 33.22 52.08 -35.73
C ILE A 175 34.70 52.33 -36.19
N THR A 176 35.04 53.46 -36.86
CA THR A 176 36.45 53.99 -36.92
C THR A 176 36.55 55.52 -37.18
N ILE A 177 37.64 56.19 -36.74
CA ILE A 177 37.74 57.68 -36.60
C ILE A 177 39.20 58.22 -36.82
N LEU A 178 39.34 59.57 -36.93
CA LEU A 178 40.48 60.48 -36.58
C LEU A 178 41.53 60.95 -37.62
N LYS A 179 41.61 62.30 -37.77
CA LYS A 179 42.78 63.20 -38.04
C LYS A 179 42.43 64.65 -37.58
N THR A 180 43.27 65.58 -37.08
CA THR A 180 44.74 65.69 -36.81
C THR A 180 45.58 66.31 -37.96
N ASP A 181 46.25 67.48 -37.86
CA ASP A 181 46.31 68.46 -36.74
C ASP A 181 46.83 69.89 -37.07
N ASP A 182 46.12 70.94 -36.61
CA ASP A 182 46.59 72.22 -35.98
C ASP A 182 45.40 72.93 -35.28
N ASP A 183 44.19 72.61 -35.76
CA ASP A 183 43.23 71.87 -34.95
C ASP A 183 43.77 71.54 -33.54
N SER A 184 44.87 70.79 -33.38
CA SER A 184 45.77 70.61 -32.20
C SER A 184 45.40 71.29 -30.87
N LEU A 185 45.33 72.62 -30.76
CA LEU A 185 45.00 73.29 -29.49
C LEU A 185 43.48 73.39 -29.24
N GLN A 186 42.67 73.43 -30.31
CA GLN A 186 41.25 73.10 -30.23
C GLN A 186 41.04 71.58 -30.10
N ASN A 187 41.92 70.73 -30.62
CA ASN A 187 41.87 69.28 -30.49
C ASN A 187 42.29 68.82 -29.10
N ILE A 188 43.16 69.53 -28.35
CA ILE A 188 43.37 69.23 -26.93
C ILE A 188 42.08 69.54 -26.15
N ILE A 189 41.33 70.57 -26.54
CA ILE A 189 40.01 70.86 -25.93
C ILE A 189 38.97 69.81 -26.39
N GLU A 190 38.97 69.40 -27.65
CA GLU A 190 38.02 68.43 -28.20
C GLU A 190 38.38 66.98 -27.82
N GLU A 191 39.65 66.65 -27.53
CA GLU A 191 40.12 65.39 -26.94
C GLU A 191 39.79 65.35 -25.45
N LEU A 192 39.95 66.47 -24.72
CA LEU A 192 39.42 66.60 -23.36
C LEU A 192 37.89 66.50 -23.35
N ARG A 193 37.22 66.87 -24.45
CA ARG A 193 35.76 66.76 -24.60
C ARG A 193 35.33 65.35 -24.95
N ILE A 194 35.94 64.71 -25.95
CA ILE A 194 35.77 63.29 -26.28
C ILE A 194 36.09 62.43 -25.05
N GLY A 195 37.14 62.77 -24.30
CA GLY A 195 37.49 62.12 -23.04
C GLY A 195 36.46 62.34 -21.93
N LEU A 196 35.90 63.56 -21.81
CA LEU A 196 34.77 63.84 -20.90
C LEU A 196 33.51 63.07 -21.33
N ASP A 197 33.17 63.07 -22.62
CA ASP A 197 32.01 62.40 -23.19
C ASP A 197 32.12 60.86 -23.03
N VAL A 198 33.33 60.30 -23.19
CA VAL A 198 33.65 58.89 -22.86
C VAL A 198 33.51 58.62 -21.36
N VAL A 199 34.01 59.51 -20.48
CA VAL A 199 33.85 59.36 -19.02
C VAL A 199 32.37 59.45 -18.60
N ILE A 200 31.58 60.31 -19.26
CA ILE A 200 30.12 60.38 -19.06
C ILE A 200 29.47 59.08 -19.52
N PHE A 201 29.70 58.66 -20.77
CA PHE A 201 29.11 57.45 -21.34
C PHE A 201 29.46 56.18 -20.52
N THR A 202 30.72 56.01 -20.14
CA THR A 202 31.13 54.89 -19.27
C THR A 202 30.53 55.01 -17.86
N SER A 203 30.36 56.22 -17.32
CA SER A 203 29.67 56.41 -16.03
C SER A 203 28.18 56.11 -16.09
N GLU A 204 27.53 56.34 -17.25
CA GLU A 204 26.14 55.99 -17.50
C GLU A 204 26.00 54.47 -17.69
N GLU A 205 26.88 53.83 -18.45
CA GLU A 205 26.90 52.37 -18.59
C GLU A 205 27.14 51.64 -17.25
N ILE A 206 28.05 52.14 -16.42
CA ILE A 206 28.29 51.61 -15.06
C ILE A 206 27.05 51.80 -14.17
N TYR A 207 26.34 52.92 -14.31
CA TYR A 207 25.10 53.18 -13.57
C TYR A 207 23.99 52.21 -14.00
N ASP A 208 23.77 52.02 -15.30
CA ASP A 208 22.75 51.10 -15.81
C ASP A 208 23.06 49.65 -15.42
N ARG A 209 24.32 49.22 -15.51
CA ARG A 209 24.80 47.94 -14.97
C ARG A 209 24.48 47.81 -13.48
N MET A 210 24.71 48.86 -12.67
CA MET A 210 24.35 48.86 -11.25
C MET A 210 22.84 48.70 -11.03
N GLN A 211 21.99 49.33 -11.85
CA GLN A 211 20.53 49.15 -11.76
C GLN A 211 20.11 47.71 -12.06
N VAL A 212 20.73 47.05 -13.05
CA VAL A 212 20.50 45.61 -13.32
C VAL A 212 20.89 44.76 -12.10
N TYR A 213 22.03 45.05 -11.46
CA TYR A 213 22.45 44.35 -10.22
C TYR A 213 21.50 44.59 -9.03
N LEU A 214 20.91 45.78 -8.92
CA LEU A 214 19.92 46.10 -7.88
C LEU A 214 18.58 45.39 -8.15
N HIS A 215 18.10 45.41 -9.40
CA HIS A 215 16.86 44.73 -9.78
C HIS A 215 16.98 43.20 -9.65
N ALA A 216 18.08 42.60 -10.11
CA ALA A 216 18.33 41.17 -9.94
C ALA A 216 18.33 40.74 -8.47
N LYS A 217 18.87 41.58 -7.57
CA LYS A 217 18.81 41.37 -6.11
C LYS A 217 17.37 41.40 -5.57
N GLU A 218 16.51 42.25 -6.10
CA GLU A 218 15.11 42.36 -5.69
C GLU A 218 14.27 41.16 -6.18
N GLU A 219 14.44 40.72 -7.42
CA GLU A 219 13.78 39.50 -7.91
C GLU A 219 14.27 38.26 -7.16
N LEU A 220 15.58 38.14 -6.91
CA LEU A 220 16.15 37.02 -6.16
C LEU A 220 15.62 36.96 -4.71
N ALA A 221 15.33 38.11 -4.09
CA ALA A 221 14.66 38.16 -2.79
C ALA A 221 13.20 37.68 -2.86
N LYS A 222 12.47 37.89 -3.97
CA LYS A 222 11.13 37.31 -4.17
C LYS A 222 11.20 35.80 -4.31
N VAL A 223 12.17 35.28 -5.07
CA VAL A 223 12.39 33.82 -5.23
C VAL A 223 12.73 33.17 -3.88
N LEU A 224 13.60 33.78 -3.07
CA LEU A 224 13.88 33.31 -1.71
C LEU A 224 12.61 33.27 -0.83
N ASN A 225 11.78 34.31 -0.87
CA ASN A 225 10.51 34.32 -0.11
C ASN A 225 9.51 33.25 -0.60
N GLN A 226 9.56 32.86 -1.89
CA GLN A 226 8.76 31.76 -2.42
C GLN A 226 9.32 30.40 -1.98
N LEU A 227 10.64 30.23 -1.94
CA LEU A 227 11.29 29.00 -1.46
C LEU A 227 11.06 28.78 0.04
N ASP A 228 11.03 29.85 0.85
CA ASP A 228 10.68 29.80 2.28
C ASP A 228 9.22 29.31 2.49
N GLN A 229 8.28 29.84 1.72
CA GLN A 229 6.89 29.38 1.70
C GLN A 229 6.74 27.92 1.21
N ILE A 230 7.58 27.49 0.26
CA ILE A 230 7.65 26.09 -0.17
C ILE A 230 8.23 25.21 0.93
N GLY A 231 9.26 25.66 1.67
CA GLY A 231 9.86 24.92 2.78
C GLY A 231 8.85 24.54 3.86
N LEU A 232 8.06 25.51 4.33
CA LEU A 232 6.96 25.28 5.28
C LEU A 232 5.89 24.30 4.73
N SER A 233 5.68 24.28 3.42
CA SER A 233 4.80 23.32 2.75
C SER A 233 5.42 21.92 2.68
N VAL A 234 6.73 21.82 2.45
CA VAL A 234 7.48 20.55 2.39
C VAL A 234 7.52 19.86 3.76
N GLU A 235 7.71 20.60 4.86
CA GLU A 235 7.57 20.07 6.22
C GLU A 235 6.15 19.49 6.43
N ALA A 236 5.11 20.25 6.09
CA ALA A 236 3.72 19.82 6.19
C ALA A 236 3.32 18.70 5.19
N ILE A 237 4.11 18.44 4.15
CA ILE A 237 3.98 17.28 3.25
C ILE A 237 4.70 16.07 3.85
N TYR A 238 5.87 16.27 4.46
CA TYR A 238 6.66 15.22 5.10
C TYR A 238 5.95 14.62 6.32
N ASP A 239 5.38 15.45 7.20
CA ASP A 239 4.57 14.98 8.33
C ASP A 239 3.37 14.14 7.89
N LYS A 240 2.69 14.57 6.80
CA LYS A 240 1.60 13.81 6.19
C LYS A 240 2.07 12.49 5.58
N LEU A 241 3.25 12.46 4.97
CA LEU A 241 3.82 11.22 4.44
C LEU A 241 4.14 10.23 5.56
N LEU A 242 4.74 10.68 6.66
CA LEU A 242 4.99 9.82 7.83
C LEU A 242 3.68 9.28 8.41
N TYR A 243 2.65 10.13 8.49
CA TYR A 243 1.30 9.71 8.89
C TYR A 243 0.72 8.65 7.95
N PHE A 244 0.69 8.89 6.63
CA PHE A 244 0.21 7.92 5.65
C PHE A 244 1.03 6.63 5.62
N GLU A 245 2.36 6.68 5.80
CA GLU A 245 3.19 5.47 5.90
C GLU A 245 2.81 4.64 7.14
N SER A 246 2.48 5.29 8.26
CA SER A 246 1.99 4.61 9.46
C SER A 246 0.60 4.00 9.27
N GLU A 247 -0.36 4.71 8.66
CA GLU A 247 -1.69 4.17 8.34
C GLU A 247 -1.61 2.99 7.36
N ILE A 248 -0.85 3.10 6.27
CA ILE A 248 -0.68 2.02 5.28
C ILE A 248 -0.07 0.78 5.95
N LYS A 249 0.84 0.96 6.92
CA LYS A 249 1.44 -0.14 7.68
C LYS A 249 0.46 -0.78 8.67
N GLU A 250 -0.40 0.01 9.30
CA GLU A 250 -1.48 -0.51 10.17
C GLU A 250 -2.51 -1.31 9.35
N ARG A 251 -3.01 -0.73 8.25
CA ARG A 251 -3.91 -1.37 7.29
C ARG A 251 -3.33 -2.68 6.72
N GLU A 252 -2.03 -2.73 6.41
CA GLU A 252 -1.38 -3.98 5.99
C GLU A 252 -1.31 -5.06 7.07
N ASN A 253 -1.10 -4.70 8.35
CA ASN A 253 -1.12 -5.67 9.44
C ASN A 253 -2.54 -6.27 9.58
N ASN A 254 -3.56 -5.43 9.52
CA ASN A 254 -4.97 -5.84 9.58
C ASN A 254 -5.32 -6.79 8.41
N LEU A 255 -4.85 -6.50 7.20
CA LEU A 255 -4.99 -7.39 6.04
C LEU A 255 -4.24 -8.73 6.22
N ASP A 256 -3.06 -8.75 6.84
CA ASP A 256 -2.38 -10.02 7.18
C ASP A 256 -3.15 -10.85 8.21
N GLU A 257 -3.76 -10.21 9.21
CA GLU A 257 -4.64 -10.89 10.17
C GLU A 257 -5.90 -11.46 9.50
N PHE A 258 -6.56 -10.70 8.62
CA PHE A 258 -7.71 -11.20 7.84
C PHE A 258 -7.31 -12.35 6.89
N PHE A 259 -6.14 -12.29 6.25
CA PHE A 259 -5.67 -13.36 5.37
C PHE A 259 -5.37 -14.66 6.12
N GLU A 260 -4.81 -14.60 7.34
CA GLU A 260 -4.60 -15.80 8.15
C GLU A 260 -5.91 -16.33 8.75
N GLN A 261 -6.89 -15.47 9.06
CA GLN A 261 -8.26 -15.89 9.42
C GLN A 261 -8.94 -16.64 8.26
N LEU A 262 -9.01 -16.05 7.06
CA LEU A 262 -9.59 -16.68 5.87
C LEU A 262 -8.93 -18.02 5.53
N LYS A 263 -7.60 -18.08 5.61
CA LYS A 263 -6.81 -19.31 5.38
C LYS A 263 -7.06 -20.39 6.45
N SER A 264 -7.13 -20.00 7.73
CA SER A 264 -7.52 -20.92 8.81
C SER A 264 -8.94 -21.45 8.62
N LEU A 265 -9.84 -20.64 8.07
CA LEU A 265 -11.22 -20.99 7.79
C LEU A 265 -11.36 -21.96 6.60
N VAL A 266 -10.59 -21.76 5.53
CA VAL A 266 -10.45 -22.72 4.41
C VAL A 266 -9.99 -24.10 4.91
N GLU A 267 -8.99 -24.16 5.78
CA GLU A 267 -8.49 -25.42 6.33
C GLU A 267 -9.48 -26.04 7.34
N TRP A 268 -10.19 -25.23 8.13
CA TRP A 268 -11.25 -25.71 9.03
C TRP A 268 -12.37 -26.40 8.24
N TYR A 269 -12.84 -25.79 7.14
CA TYR A 269 -13.87 -26.39 6.29
C TYR A 269 -13.39 -27.66 5.55
N ARG A 270 -12.11 -27.72 5.16
CA ARG A 270 -11.47 -28.94 4.63
C ARG A 270 -11.46 -30.06 5.67
N CYS A 271 -11.11 -29.74 6.91
CA CYS A 271 -11.13 -30.67 8.05
C CYS A 271 -12.56 -31.10 8.42
N TYR A 272 -13.56 -30.21 8.34
CA TYR A 272 -14.97 -30.51 8.56
C TYR A 272 -15.52 -31.50 7.52
N ALA A 273 -15.28 -31.25 6.23
CA ALA A 273 -15.66 -32.17 5.14
C ALA A 273 -15.02 -33.56 5.32
N SER A 274 -13.71 -33.63 5.64
CA SER A 274 -13.04 -34.91 5.91
C SER A 274 -13.58 -35.62 7.15
N SER A 275 -13.92 -34.88 8.20
CA SER A 275 -14.50 -35.41 9.45
C SER A 275 -15.88 -36.04 9.23
N TYR A 276 -16.66 -35.54 8.27
CA TYR A 276 -17.93 -36.17 7.89
C TYR A 276 -17.72 -37.57 7.29
N ASN A 277 -16.73 -37.76 6.41
CA ASN A 277 -16.42 -39.09 5.86
C ASN A 277 -15.98 -40.06 6.97
N TYR A 278 -15.19 -39.60 7.95
CA TYR A 278 -14.86 -40.42 9.12
C TYR A 278 -16.06 -40.75 10.01
N LEU A 279 -17.06 -39.86 10.13
CA LEU A 279 -18.32 -40.13 10.82
C LEU A 279 -19.11 -41.25 10.11
N LEU A 280 -19.16 -41.26 8.78
CA LEU A 280 -19.80 -42.33 8.01
C LEU A 280 -19.12 -43.69 8.24
N LEU A 281 -17.79 -43.73 8.19
CA LEU A 281 -17.01 -44.95 8.48
C LEU A 281 -17.20 -45.44 9.93
N GLU A 282 -17.30 -44.54 10.91
CA GLU A 282 -17.54 -44.89 12.31
C GLU A 282 -18.97 -45.41 12.55
N ILE A 283 -19.98 -44.87 11.85
CA ILE A 283 -21.37 -45.36 11.88
C ILE A 283 -21.43 -46.78 11.30
N ASP A 284 -20.83 -47.03 10.13
CA ASP A 284 -20.78 -48.37 9.54
C ASP A 284 -20.01 -49.36 10.42
N ARG A 285 -18.88 -48.95 11.02
CA ARG A 285 -18.14 -49.76 12.00
C ARG A 285 -18.99 -50.13 13.22
N ARG A 286 -19.80 -49.20 13.74
CA ARG A 286 -20.73 -49.47 14.86
C ARG A 286 -21.83 -50.44 14.46
N LYS A 287 -22.44 -50.26 13.28
CA LYS A 287 -23.44 -51.17 12.74
C LYS A 287 -22.88 -52.59 12.57
N ASN A 288 -21.72 -52.73 11.94
CA ASN A 288 -21.02 -54.01 11.80
C ASN A 288 -20.63 -54.66 13.14
N ALA A 289 -20.43 -53.87 14.21
CA ALA A 289 -20.21 -54.40 15.55
C ALA A 289 -21.52 -54.89 16.20
N GLN A 290 -22.61 -54.14 16.05
CA GLN A 290 -23.94 -54.52 16.52
C GLN A 290 -24.43 -55.81 15.83
N GLU A 291 -24.32 -55.90 14.49
CA GLU A 291 -24.72 -57.10 13.74
C GLU A 291 -23.97 -58.36 14.22
N LYS A 292 -22.69 -58.24 14.60
CA LYS A 292 -21.91 -59.35 15.18
C LYS A 292 -22.35 -59.72 16.59
N GLN A 293 -22.76 -58.74 17.41
CA GLN A 293 -23.34 -58.99 18.73
C GLN A 293 -24.70 -59.68 18.62
N ASP A 294 -25.56 -59.25 17.70
CA ASP A 294 -26.85 -59.89 17.44
C ASP A 294 -26.68 -61.29 16.82
N GLN A 295 -25.70 -61.52 15.95
CA GLN A 295 -25.35 -62.87 15.46
C GLN A 295 -24.95 -63.80 16.61
N LEU A 296 -23.99 -63.39 17.45
CA LEU A 296 -23.54 -64.16 18.61
C LEU A 296 -24.68 -64.42 19.62
N ARG A 297 -25.54 -63.44 19.85
CA ARG A 297 -26.73 -63.59 20.70
C ARG A 297 -27.69 -64.64 20.15
N ASN A 298 -27.94 -64.63 18.83
CA ASN A 298 -28.80 -65.61 18.17
C ASN A 298 -28.18 -67.02 18.19
N GLU A 299 -26.85 -67.15 18.12
CA GLU A 299 -26.14 -68.42 18.27
C GLU A 299 -26.24 -68.97 19.70
N LEU A 300 -26.04 -68.12 20.72
CA LEU A 300 -26.21 -68.49 22.12
C LEU A 300 -27.65 -68.91 22.44
N LEU A 301 -28.66 -68.17 21.96
CA LEU A 301 -30.07 -68.53 22.15
C LEU A 301 -30.41 -69.89 21.50
N LYS A 302 -29.93 -70.16 20.28
CA LYS A 302 -30.07 -71.49 19.64
C LYS A 302 -29.36 -72.59 20.43
N SER A 303 -28.17 -72.31 20.98
CA SER A 303 -27.45 -73.27 21.81
C SER A 303 -28.17 -73.58 23.13
N PHE A 304 -28.85 -72.59 23.72
CA PHE A 304 -29.66 -72.78 24.92
C PHE A 304 -30.96 -73.52 24.60
N GLU A 305 -31.61 -73.22 23.48
CA GLU A 305 -32.80 -73.94 22.99
C GLU A 305 -32.49 -75.41 22.69
N ALA A 306 -31.34 -75.70 22.05
CA ALA A 306 -30.89 -77.08 21.82
C ALA A 306 -30.69 -77.83 23.15
N ALA A 307 -29.86 -77.29 24.06
CA ALA A 307 -29.59 -77.92 25.34
C ALA A 307 -30.85 -78.11 26.22
N TYR A 308 -31.80 -77.16 26.17
CA TYR A 308 -33.10 -77.30 26.82
C TYR A 308 -33.93 -78.45 26.24
N ASN A 309 -33.96 -78.59 24.90
CA ASN A 309 -34.70 -79.67 24.24
C ASN A 309 -34.05 -81.04 24.49
N ASP A 310 -32.72 -81.13 24.54
CA ASP A 310 -31.99 -82.36 24.87
C ASP A 310 -32.28 -82.82 26.31
N GLU A 311 -32.15 -81.94 27.31
CA GLU A 311 -32.50 -82.23 28.71
C GLU A 311 -34.00 -82.56 28.88
N LEU A 312 -34.89 -81.89 28.14
CA LEU A 312 -36.32 -82.21 28.12
C LEU A 312 -36.58 -83.60 27.52
N GLN A 313 -35.83 -83.99 26.50
CA GLN A 313 -35.94 -85.29 25.84
C GLN A 313 -35.37 -86.43 26.70
N GLU A 314 -34.28 -86.19 27.43
CA GLU A 314 -33.75 -87.13 28.44
C GLU A 314 -34.73 -87.30 29.60
N ARG A 315 -35.26 -86.21 30.19
CA ARG A 315 -36.31 -86.29 31.22
C ARG A 315 -37.54 -87.07 30.75
N ARG A 316 -38.00 -86.85 29.52
CA ARG A 316 -39.11 -87.62 28.92
C ARG A 316 -38.77 -89.11 28.79
N SER A 317 -37.59 -89.42 28.27
CA SER A 317 -37.12 -90.79 28.04
C SER A 317 -36.97 -91.55 29.36
N TRP A 318 -36.38 -90.92 30.38
CA TRP A 318 -36.24 -91.45 31.73
C TRP A 318 -37.60 -91.62 32.43
N SER A 319 -38.47 -90.61 32.35
CA SER A 319 -39.81 -90.66 32.96
C SER A 319 -40.70 -91.74 32.34
N ALA A 320 -40.57 -92.00 31.03
CA ALA A 320 -41.28 -93.09 30.35
C ALA A 320 -40.78 -94.48 30.78
N GLN A 321 -39.49 -94.61 31.13
CA GLN A 321 -38.89 -95.88 31.58
C GLN A 321 -39.11 -96.17 33.07
N HIS A 322 -39.01 -95.14 33.92
CA HIS A 322 -38.96 -95.29 35.38
C HIS A 322 -40.09 -94.62 36.15
N GLY A 323 -40.70 -93.56 35.59
CA GLY A 323 -41.64 -92.70 36.32
C GLY A 323 -42.88 -93.43 36.87
N GLN A 324 -43.37 -94.46 36.17
CA GLN A 324 -44.52 -95.26 36.63
C GLN A 324 -44.27 -96.05 37.93
N TYR A 325 -43.00 -96.21 38.35
CA TYR A 325 -42.61 -96.93 39.56
C TYR A 325 -42.28 -96.02 40.75
N LEU A 326 -42.29 -94.68 40.55
CA LEU A 326 -41.82 -93.71 41.54
C LEU A 326 -42.97 -92.82 42.02
N PRO A 327 -43.35 -92.86 43.31
CA PRO A 327 -44.39 -91.99 43.84
C PRO A 327 -43.88 -90.55 43.92
N GLU A 328 -44.69 -89.61 43.44
CA GLU A 328 -44.39 -88.16 43.33
C GLU A 328 -43.96 -87.50 44.65
N VAL A 329 -44.42 -88.04 45.79
CA VAL A 329 -44.02 -87.61 47.14
C VAL A 329 -42.52 -87.81 47.42
N LEU A 330 -41.84 -88.71 46.72
CA LEU A 330 -40.40 -88.99 46.89
C LEU A 330 -39.51 -87.86 46.37
N CYS A 331 -39.96 -87.14 45.33
CA CYS A 331 -39.27 -85.99 44.77
C CYS A 331 -40.29 -85.09 44.06
N PRO A 332 -40.79 -84.00 44.70
CA PRO A 332 -41.82 -83.15 44.11
C PRO A 332 -41.44 -82.55 42.75
N PHE A 333 -40.15 -82.24 42.58
CA PHE A 333 -39.60 -81.59 41.38
C PHE A 333 -39.39 -82.55 40.18
N ILE A 334 -39.76 -83.83 40.31
CA ILE A 334 -39.55 -84.87 39.29
C ILE A 334 -40.31 -84.62 37.97
N LYS A 335 -41.32 -83.75 38.00
CA LYS A 335 -42.11 -83.32 36.82
C LYS A 335 -41.81 -81.88 36.38
N ASP A 336 -40.90 -81.18 37.05
CA ASP A 336 -40.59 -79.79 36.71
C ASP A 336 -39.96 -79.71 35.33
N ALA A 337 -40.33 -78.67 34.58
CA ALA A 337 -39.66 -78.33 33.33
C ALA A 337 -38.17 -78.01 33.59
N PRO A 338 -37.27 -78.25 32.61
CA PRO A 338 -35.90 -77.76 32.71
C PRO A 338 -35.86 -76.23 32.83
N SER A 339 -34.76 -75.69 33.37
CA SER A 339 -34.57 -74.24 33.46
C SER A 339 -34.31 -73.65 32.07
N ILE A 340 -35.05 -72.60 31.70
CA ILE A 340 -34.84 -71.86 30.46
C ILE A 340 -33.80 -70.75 30.70
N LEU A 341 -32.74 -70.73 29.90
CA LEU A 341 -31.74 -69.66 29.89
C LEU A 341 -32.08 -68.62 28.81
N THR A 342 -31.89 -67.34 29.10
CA THR A 342 -32.19 -66.23 28.18
C THR A 342 -31.04 -65.23 28.11
N VAL A 343 -30.91 -64.54 26.98
CA VAL A 343 -29.91 -63.49 26.76
C VAL A 343 -30.62 -62.17 26.45
N ALA A 344 -30.66 -61.28 27.44
CA ALA A 344 -31.08 -59.90 27.29
C ALA A 344 -29.91 -59.00 26.88
N ILE A 345 -30.19 -57.91 26.18
CA ILE A 345 -29.23 -56.82 25.96
C ILE A 345 -29.62 -55.71 26.94
N GLU A 346 -28.68 -55.30 27.79
CA GLU A 346 -28.89 -54.29 28.82
C GLU A 346 -28.80 -52.87 28.20
N SER A 347 -29.89 -52.44 27.58
CA SER A 347 -29.97 -51.15 26.86
C SER A 347 -31.41 -50.65 26.73
N ASP A 348 -31.89 -49.87 27.71
CA ASP A 348 -33.19 -49.18 27.64
C ASP A 348 -33.26 -48.10 26.54
N VAL A 349 -32.11 -47.68 25.99
CA VAL A 349 -32.02 -46.64 24.96
C VAL A 349 -31.51 -47.23 23.65
N VAL A 350 -32.40 -47.97 22.95
CA VAL A 350 -32.15 -48.48 21.59
C VAL A 350 -32.09 -47.32 20.59
N THR A 351 -30.95 -46.62 20.58
CA THR A 351 -30.64 -45.58 19.60
C THR A 351 -30.31 -46.23 18.27
N ARG A 352 -31.35 -46.47 17.48
CA ARG A 352 -31.28 -47.00 16.11
C ARG A 352 -30.19 -46.28 15.32
N LEU A 353 -29.18 -47.03 14.86
CA LEU A 353 -28.16 -46.54 13.95
C LEU A 353 -28.77 -46.38 12.54
N PRO A 354 -28.41 -45.33 11.79
CA PRO A 354 -28.89 -45.14 10.43
C PRO A 354 -28.30 -46.19 9.47
N ASN A 355 -29.08 -46.66 8.50
CA ASN A 355 -28.60 -47.61 7.49
C ASN A 355 -27.97 -46.85 6.32
N LEU A 356 -26.70 -46.47 6.45
CA LEU A 356 -25.95 -45.79 5.40
C LEU A 356 -26.04 -46.53 4.07
N SER A 357 -26.21 -45.77 2.98
CA SER A 357 -26.10 -46.31 1.64
C SER A 357 -24.65 -46.64 1.30
N ARG A 358 -24.39 -47.69 0.51
CA ARG A 358 -23.02 -48.08 0.10
C ARG A 358 -22.29 -46.94 -0.60
N SER A 359 -23.02 -46.17 -1.41
CA SER A 359 -22.60 -44.93 -2.07
C SER A 359 -22.13 -43.80 -1.13
N SER A 360 -22.38 -43.90 0.17
CA SER A 360 -21.87 -42.97 1.19
C SER A 360 -20.63 -43.51 1.90
N VAL A 361 -20.42 -44.84 1.93
CA VAL A 361 -19.29 -45.50 2.61
C VAL A 361 -18.11 -45.72 1.65
N GLU A 362 -18.36 -45.75 0.34
CA GLU A 362 -17.38 -45.97 -0.73
C GLU A 362 -16.81 -44.67 -1.35
N LYS A 363 -16.99 -43.50 -0.69
CA LYS A 363 -16.49 -42.17 -1.09
C LYS A 363 -15.26 -41.72 -0.29
#